data_AF-A0A497TRD1-F1
#
_entry.id   AF-A0A497TRD1-F1
#
_cell.length_a   1.000
_cell.length_b   1.000
_cell.length_c   1.000
_cell.angle_alpha   90.00
_cell.angle_beta   90.00
_cell.angle_gamma   90.00
#
_symmetry.space_group_name_H-M   'P 1'
#
loop_
_entity.id
_entity.type
_entity.pdbx_description
1 polymer ?
#
loop_
_entity_poly.entity_id
_entity_poly.type
_entity_poly.pdbx_seq_one_letter_code
_entity_poly.pdbx_strand_id
1 'polypeptide(L)'
;MSKYKIKLMIPGFSFKYTVKKSLNKKKFKHEVKKLEREFGPGVITGGADNDPAGIVTYTVAGAKFGYSLLWILVLCTPIMIILQEMAARLALVKRKGLSSIIKEYYGKKAAVFVMSVLLVANIATIGADIAGIAGV
;
A
#
# COMPACT_ATOMS: atom_id res chain seq x y z
N MET A 1 -10.29 -19.53 -34.06
CA MET A 1 -9.14 -19.72 -33.15
C MET A 1 -7.89 -19.99 -33.98
N SER A 2 -6.95 -19.06 -34.07
CA SER A 2 -5.80 -19.18 -34.99
C SER A 2 -4.64 -19.92 -34.33
N LYS A 3 -4.21 -21.04 -34.94
CA LYS A 3 -3.02 -21.82 -34.54
C LYS A 3 -1.85 -21.35 -35.42
N TYR A 4 -0.74 -20.96 -34.82
CA TYR A 4 0.48 -20.63 -35.56
C TYR A 4 1.45 -21.81 -35.45
N LYS A 5 1.92 -22.30 -36.59
CA LYS A 5 3.01 -23.27 -36.67
C LYS A 5 4.31 -22.50 -36.86
N ILE A 6 5.17 -22.49 -35.86
CA ILE A 6 6.51 -21.91 -35.98
C ILE A 6 7.44 -23.08 -36.29
N LYS A 7 8.09 -23.03 -37.45
CA LYS A 7 9.08 -24.01 -37.88
C LYS A 7 10.46 -23.42 -37.59
N LEU A 8 11.08 -23.84 -36.49
CA LEU A 8 12.49 -23.51 -36.23
C LEU A 8 13.35 -24.49 -37.04
N MET A 9 14.26 -23.96 -37.86
CA MET A 9 15.09 -24.75 -38.76
C MET A 9 16.56 -24.62 -38.33
N ILE A 10 17.09 -25.69 -37.73
CA ILE A 10 18.50 -25.85 -37.39
C ILE A 10 19.04 -26.91 -38.38
N PRO A 11 20.22 -26.72 -39.00
CA PRO A 11 20.76 -27.69 -39.97
C PRO A 11 20.84 -29.09 -39.35
N GLY A 12 20.12 -30.05 -39.95
CA GLY A 12 20.07 -31.45 -39.52
C GLY A 12 18.84 -31.87 -38.69
N PHE A 13 17.99 -30.95 -38.20
CA PHE A 13 16.83 -31.30 -37.38
C PHE A 13 15.65 -30.33 -37.57
N SER A 14 14.46 -30.84 -37.88
CA SER A 14 13.24 -30.01 -37.98
C SER A 14 12.26 -30.35 -36.88
N PHE A 15 12.12 -29.43 -35.91
CA PHE A 15 11.15 -29.56 -34.82
C PHE A 15 9.95 -28.64 -35.07
N LYS A 16 8.73 -29.20 -35.04
CA LYS A 16 7.48 -28.44 -35.19
C LYS A 16 6.88 -28.19 -33.82
N TYR A 17 7.04 -26.98 -33.28
CA TYR A 17 6.33 -26.55 -32.06
C TYR A 17 5.04 -25.82 -32.42
N THR A 18 3.94 -26.21 -31.79
CA THR A 18 2.65 -25.50 -31.91
C THR A 18 2.45 -24.63 -30.68
N VAL A 19 2.64 -23.32 -30.81
CA VAL A 19 2.42 -22.37 -29.71
C VAL A 19 0.95 -21.96 -29.70
N LYS A 20 0.26 -22.25 -28.60
CA LYS A 20 -1.15 -21.87 -28.40
C LYS A 20 -1.18 -20.51 -27.70
N LYS A 21 -1.42 -19.42 -28.44
CA LYS A 21 -1.62 -18.09 -27.84
C LYS A 21 -2.98 -18.06 -27.13
N SER A 22 -2.99 -18.41 -25.84
CA SER A 22 -4.16 -18.32 -24.97
C SER A 22 -4.02 -17.12 -24.02
N LEU A 23 -4.09 -15.92 -24.57
CA LEU A 23 -4.41 -14.74 -23.75
C LEU A 23 -5.93 -14.62 -23.74
N ASN A 24 -6.56 -15.31 -22.79
CA ASN A 24 -7.98 -15.10 -22.53
C ASN A 24 -8.15 -13.72 -21.87
N LYS A 25 -8.45 -12.69 -22.68
CA LYS A 25 -8.65 -11.31 -22.22
C LYS A 25 -9.66 -11.20 -21.05
N LYS A 26 -10.67 -12.08 -21.01
CA LYS A 26 -11.64 -12.12 -19.89
C LYS A 26 -11.00 -12.62 -18.59
N LYS A 27 -10.16 -13.66 -18.66
CA LYS A 27 -9.43 -14.18 -17.50
C LYS A 27 -8.43 -13.15 -16.98
N PHE A 28 -7.68 -12.50 -17.87
CA PHE A 28 -6.74 -11.44 -17.50
C PHE A 28 -7.44 -10.26 -16.81
N LYS A 29 -8.56 -9.77 -17.36
CA LYS A 29 -9.35 -8.69 -16.75
C LYS A 29 -9.90 -9.05 -15.37
N HIS A 30 -10.21 -10.34 -15.14
CA HIS A 30 -10.64 -10.83 -13.84
C HIS A 30 -9.50 -10.84 -12.81
N GLU A 31 -8.31 -11.32 -13.18
CA GLU A 31 -7.13 -11.32 -12.29
C GLU A 31 -6.71 -9.89 -11.90
N VAL A 32 -6.68 -8.96 -12.86
CA VAL A 32 -6.36 -7.54 -12.57
C VAL A 32 -7.38 -6.94 -11.61
N LYS A 33 -8.68 -7.16 -11.84
CA LYS A 33 -9.74 -6.66 -10.96
C LYS A 33 -9.71 -7.30 -9.56
N LYS A 34 -9.22 -8.53 -9.45
CA LYS A 34 -9.00 -9.21 -8.17
C LYS A 34 -7.83 -8.57 -7.42
N LEU A 35 -6.70 -8.35 -8.10
CA LEU A 35 -5.53 -7.67 -7.54
C LEU A 35 -5.86 -6.26 -7.06
N GLU A 36 -6.60 -5.46 -7.85
CA GLU A 36 -7.02 -4.12 -7.44
C GLU A 36 -7.82 -4.11 -6.12
N ARG A 37 -8.67 -5.13 -5.90
CA ARG A 37 -9.47 -5.24 -4.68
C ARG A 37 -8.64 -5.66 -3.47
N GLU A 38 -7.65 -6.52 -3.68
CA GLU A 38 -6.81 -7.05 -2.60
C GLU A 38 -5.71 -6.03 -2.20
N PHE A 39 -5.09 -5.37 -3.18
CA PHE A 39 -4.02 -4.39 -2.95
C PHE A 39 -4.52 -2.97 -2.70
N GLY A 40 -5.74 -2.63 -3.15
CA GLY A 40 -6.29 -1.27 -3.08
C GLY A 40 -6.16 -0.63 -1.70
N PRO A 41 -6.64 -1.26 -0.60
CA PRO A 41 -6.52 -0.71 0.74
C PRO A 41 -5.06 -0.48 1.17
N GLY A 42 -4.16 -1.41 0.87
CA GLY A 42 -2.74 -1.30 1.21
C GLY A 42 -2.05 -0.17 0.46
N VAL A 43 -2.33 -0.01 -0.83
CA VAL A 43 -1.79 1.10 -1.65
C VAL A 43 -2.32 2.45 -1.17
N ILE A 44 -3.60 2.54 -0.81
CA ILE A 44 -4.19 3.78 -0.29
C ILE A 44 -3.53 4.16 1.04
N THR A 45 -3.37 3.22 1.97
CA THR A 45 -2.72 3.53 3.26
C THR A 45 -1.23 3.84 3.09
N GLY A 46 -0.50 3.09 2.27
CA GLY A 46 0.91 3.37 2.01
C GLY A 46 1.12 4.72 1.32
N GLY A 47 0.24 5.11 0.41
CA GLY A 47 0.27 6.44 -0.20
C GLY A 47 -0.04 7.56 0.80
N ALA A 48 -0.97 7.33 1.73
CA ALA A 48 -1.30 8.28 2.78
C ALA A 48 -0.18 8.45 3.82
N ASP A 49 0.61 7.41 4.09
CA ASP A 49 1.75 7.44 5.03
C ASP A 49 2.98 8.18 4.44
N ASN A 50 3.04 8.31 3.11
CA ASN A 50 4.12 9.02 2.40
C ASN A 50 3.63 10.37 1.87
N ASP A 51 3.21 11.22 2.80
CA ASP A 51 2.71 12.57 2.54
C ASP A 51 3.84 13.62 2.35
N PRO A 52 3.54 14.82 1.81
CA PRO A 52 4.52 15.90 1.67
C PRO A 52 5.20 16.31 2.98
N ALA A 53 4.46 16.35 4.09
CA ALA A 53 5.02 16.66 5.40
C ALA A 53 6.10 15.64 5.83
N GLY A 54 5.84 14.36 5.59
CA GLY A 54 6.82 13.28 5.71
C GLY A 54 8.05 13.56 4.85
N ILE A 55 7.84 13.81 3.54
CA ILE A 55 8.91 14.11 2.57
C ILE A 55 9.86 15.18 3.07
N VAL A 56 9.33 16.31 3.50
CA VAL A 56 10.12 17.41 4.02
C VAL A 56 10.87 16.98 5.28
N THR A 57 10.21 16.29 6.21
CA THR A 57 10.80 15.87 7.48
C THR A 57 12.02 14.97 7.28
N TYR A 58 11.92 13.91 6.49
CA TYR A 58 13.06 13.03 6.26
C TYR A 58 14.13 13.65 5.37
N THR A 59 13.77 14.56 4.46
CA THR A 59 14.75 15.34 3.69
C THR A 59 15.58 16.25 4.58
N VAL A 60 14.93 16.99 5.49
CA VAL A 60 15.61 17.84 6.47
C VAL A 60 16.45 17.01 7.44
N ALA A 61 15.94 15.86 7.90
CA ALA A 61 16.71 14.94 8.72
C ALA A 61 17.94 14.39 7.98
N GLY A 62 17.79 14.00 6.71
CA GLY A 62 18.89 13.54 5.86
C GLY A 62 19.93 14.64 5.61
N ALA A 63 19.50 15.88 5.38
CA ALA A 63 20.41 17.02 5.22
C ALA A 63 21.21 17.31 6.51
N LYS A 64 20.61 17.11 7.69
CA LYS A 64 21.26 17.36 8.99
C LYS A 64 22.14 16.21 9.47
N PHE A 65 21.71 14.97 9.31
CA PHE A 65 22.34 13.79 9.91
C PHE A 65 23.02 12.87 8.88
N GLY A 66 22.92 13.18 7.59
CA GLY A 66 23.40 12.33 6.51
C GLY A 66 22.79 10.94 6.58
N TYR A 67 23.62 9.91 6.43
CA TYR A 67 23.21 8.51 6.47
C TYR A 67 23.14 7.92 7.89
N SER A 68 23.42 8.70 8.93
CA SER A 68 23.50 8.20 10.31
C SER A 68 22.19 7.63 10.85
N LEU A 69 21.04 8.00 10.25
CA LEU A 69 19.71 7.54 10.65
C LEU A 69 19.20 6.36 9.81
N LEU A 70 19.94 5.86 8.82
CA LEU A 70 19.46 4.78 7.94
C LEU A 70 19.14 3.48 8.70
N TRP A 71 19.84 3.20 9.81
CA TRP A 71 19.56 2.02 10.62
C TRP A 71 18.16 2.07 11.27
N ILE A 72 17.62 3.27 11.51
CA ILE A 72 16.26 3.45 12.03
C ILE A 72 15.24 2.97 10.99
N LEU A 73 15.49 3.20 9.70
CA LEU A 73 14.62 2.70 8.63
C LEU A 73 14.47 1.17 8.71
N VAL A 74 15.59 0.47 8.88
CA VAL A 74 15.62 -1.01 8.98
C VAL A 74 14.81 -1.52 10.17
N LEU A 75 14.77 -0.77 11.28
CA LEU A 75 13.96 -1.13 12.45
C LEU A 75 12.50 -0.72 12.32
N CYS A 76 12.21 0.46 11.76
CA CYS A 76 10.85 0.97 11.60
C CYS A 76 10.05 0.18 10.56
N THR A 77 10.67 -0.28 9.47
CA THR A 77 9.98 -1.03 8.41
C THR A 77 9.25 -2.29 8.93
N PRO A 78 9.88 -3.25 9.64
CA PRO A 78 9.18 -4.43 10.14
C PRO A 78 8.11 -4.07 11.17
N ILE A 79 8.34 -3.05 12.00
CA ILE A 79 7.35 -2.58 12.98
C ILE A 79 6.10 -2.05 12.26
N MET A 80 6.28 -1.20 11.23
CA MET A 80 5.16 -0.69 10.44
C MET A 80 4.40 -1.79 9.72
N ILE A 81 5.10 -2.78 9.15
CA ILE A 81 4.45 -3.93 8.50
C ILE A 81 3.56 -4.67 9.51
N ILE A 82 4.05 -4.92 10.72
CA ILE A 82 3.28 -5.61 11.76
C ILE A 82 2.07 -4.78 12.18
N LEU A 83 2.24 -3.47 12.42
CA LEU A 83 1.15 -2.59 12.82
C LEU A 83 0.04 -2.52 11.75
N GLN A 84 0.43 -2.40 10.48
CA GLN A 84 -0.50 -2.32 9.37
C GLN A 84 -1.24 -3.64 9.15
N GLU A 85 -0.54 -4.77 9.28
CA GLU A 85 -1.14 -6.10 9.21
C GLU A 85 -2.14 -6.33 10.36
N MET A 86 -1.78 -5.96 11.58
CA MET A 86 -2.66 -6.07 12.74
C MET A 86 -3.91 -5.21 12.59
N ALA A 87 -3.77 -3.97 12.12
CA ALA A 87 -4.89 -3.07 11.86
C ALA A 87 -5.84 -3.64 10.78
N ALA A 88 -5.27 -4.14 9.68
CA ALA A 88 -6.04 -4.78 8.60
C ALA A 88 -6.76 -6.04 9.11
N ARG A 89 -6.06 -6.90 9.85
CA ARG A 89 -6.62 -8.11 10.44
C ARG A 89 -7.75 -7.79 11.41
N LEU A 90 -7.57 -6.80 12.27
CA LEU A 90 -8.61 -6.38 13.22
C LEU A 90 -9.87 -5.88 12.49
N ALA A 91 -9.71 -5.05 11.46
CA ALA A 91 -10.81 -4.55 10.65
C ALA A 91 -11.55 -5.69 9.91
N LEU A 92 -10.80 -6.65 9.35
CA LEU A 92 -11.37 -7.81 8.64
C LEU A 92 -12.12 -8.76 9.58
N VAL A 93 -11.56 -9.04 10.76
CA VAL A 93 -12.16 -9.96 11.74
C VAL A 93 -13.41 -9.36 12.38
N LYS A 94 -13.36 -8.08 12.78
CA LYS A 94 -14.50 -7.42 13.43
C LYS A 94 -15.55 -6.91 12.44
N ARG A 95 -15.20 -6.73 11.15
CA ARG A 95 -16.04 -6.14 10.10
C ARG A 95 -16.64 -4.79 10.51
N LYS A 96 -15.91 -4.02 11.30
CA LYS A 96 -16.30 -2.72 11.86
C LYS A 96 -15.12 -1.76 11.74
N GLY A 97 -15.43 -0.47 11.59
CA GLY A 97 -14.42 0.58 11.66
C GLY A 97 -13.84 0.74 13.06
N LEU A 98 -12.65 1.32 13.16
CA LEU A 98 -11.92 1.53 14.42
C LEU A 98 -12.76 2.24 15.48
N SER A 99 -13.51 3.29 15.10
CA SER A 99 -14.39 4.03 16.00
C SER A 99 -15.49 3.16 16.63
N SER A 100 -16.03 2.22 15.86
CA SER A 100 -17.07 1.29 16.33
C SER A 100 -16.48 0.22 17.24
N ILE A 101 -15.27 -0.27 16.95
CA ILE A 101 -14.54 -1.20 17.81
C ILE A 101 -14.24 -0.53 19.16
N ILE A 102 -13.66 0.68 19.16
CA ILE A 102 -13.34 1.38 20.41
C ILE A 102 -14.61 1.63 21.24
N LYS A 103 -15.70 2.05 20.59
CA LYS A 103 -16.97 2.28 21.27
C LYS A 103 -17.54 1.02 21.91
N GLU A 104 -17.37 -0.14 21.26
CA GLU A 104 -17.86 -1.43 21.75
C GLU A 104 -17.11 -1.92 22.98
N TYR A 105 -15.77 -1.79 23.01
CA TYR A 105 -14.95 -2.29 24.13
C TYR A 105 -14.76 -1.27 25.26
N TYR A 106 -14.72 0.04 24.95
CA TYR A 106 -14.35 1.10 25.90
C TYR A 106 -15.45 2.16 26.08
N GLY A 107 -16.59 2.00 25.40
CA GLY A 107 -17.74 2.89 25.52
C GLY A 107 -17.65 4.17 24.68
N LYS A 108 -18.77 4.91 24.65
CA LYS A 108 -18.94 6.09 23.78
C LYS A 108 -17.97 7.23 24.10
N LYS A 109 -17.69 7.48 25.39
CA LYS A 109 -16.79 8.59 25.80
C LYS A 109 -15.37 8.38 25.31
N ALA A 110 -14.82 7.17 25.48
CA ALA A 110 -13.49 6.82 24.99
C ALA A 110 -13.40 6.92 23.46
N ALA A 111 -14.41 6.40 22.75
CA ALA A 111 -14.46 6.52 21.30
C ALA A 111 -14.47 7.98 20.83
N VAL A 112 -15.31 8.84 21.41
CA VAL A 112 -15.32 10.26 21.05
C VAL A 112 -13.99 10.93 21.34
N PHE A 113 -13.37 10.65 22.49
CA PHE A 113 -12.06 11.18 22.83
C PHE A 113 -11.00 10.78 21.80
N VAL A 114 -10.82 9.48 21.55
CA VAL A 114 -9.81 9.00 20.58
C VAL A 114 -10.07 9.56 19.18
N MET A 115 -11.33 9.57 18.74
CA MET A 115 -11.68 10.12 17.42
C MET A 115 -11.46 11.63 17.33
N SER A 116 -11.63 12.38 18.42
CA SER A 116 -11.32 13.82 18.46
C SER A 116 -9.82 14.08 18.37
N VAL A 117 -9.00 13.29 19.07
CA VAL A 117 -7.53 13.37 18.97
C VAL A 117 -7.09 13.06 17.54
N LEU A 118 -7.66 12.01 16.94
CA LEU A 118 -7.38 11.65 15.54
C LEU A 118 -7.80 12.76 14.57
N LEU A 119 -8.93 13.41 14.81
CA LEU A 119 -9.37 14.55 14.00
C LEU A 119 -8.38 15.71 14.05
N VAL A 120 -7.92 16.08 15.26
CA VAL A 120 -6.93 17.15 15.44
C VAL A 120 -5.60 16.79 14.78
N ALA A 121 -5.14 15.55 14.94
CA ALA A 121 -3.93 15.05 14.29
C ALA A 121 -4.04 15.16 12.77
N ASN A 122 -5.15 14.72 12.16
CA ASN A 122 -5.36 14.81 10.72
C ASN A 122 -5.42 16.26 10.21
N ILE A 123 -6.04 17.17 10.97
CA ILE A 123 -6.04 18.60 10.62
C ILE A 123 -4.61 19.16 10.65
N ALA A 124 -3.82 18.81 11.65
CA ALA A 124 -2.42 19.21 11.74
C ALA A 124 -1.59 18.65 10.57
N THR A 125 -1.80 17.38 10.20
CA THR A 125 -1.17 16.75 9.03
C THR A 125 -1.52 17.50 7.75
N ILE A 126 -2.79 17.78 7.49
CA ILE A 126 -3.22 18.55 6.32
C ILE A 126 -2.55 19.93 6.29
N GLY A 127 -2.47 20.61 7.45
CA GLY A 127 -1.76 21.89 7.56
C GLY A 127 -0.28 21.77 7.23
N ALA A 128 0.39 20.72 7.73
CA ALA A 128 1.78 20.43 7.45
C ALA A 128 2.02 20.08 5.97
N ASP A 129 1.10 19.35 5.34
CA ASP A 129 1.18 19.00 3.92
C ASP A 129 1.07 20.23 3.02
N ILE A 130 0.13 21.13 3.33
CA ILE A 130 0.00 22.41 2.60
C ILE A 130 1.29 23.22 2.76
N ALA A 131 1.85 23.29 3.97
CA ALA A 131 3.11 23.98 4.21
C ALA A 131 4.30 23.32 3.49
N GLY A 132 4.34 21.98 3.46
CA GLY A 132 5.37 21.21 2.79
C GLY A 132 5.34 21.38 1.26
N ILE A 133 4.15 21.40 0.66
CA ILE A 133 3.97 21.69 -0.77
C ILE A 133 4.34 23.14 -1.08
N ALA A 134 3.98 24.10 -0.23
CA ALA A 134 4.27 25.52 -0.46
C ALA A 134 5.75 25.89 -0.25
N GLY A 135 6.47 25.12 0.57
CA GLY A 135 7.87 25.35 0.92
C GLY A 135 8.90 24.70 -0.02
N VAL A 136 8.44 23.90 -0.99
CA VAL A 136 9.25 23.26 -2.05
C VAL A 136 9.00 23.95 -3.37
#